data_AF-A0A419HCI6-F1
#
_entry.id   AF-A0A419HCI6-F1
#
_cell.length_a   1.000
_cell.length_b   1.000
_cell.length_c   1.000
_cell.angle_alpha   90.00
_cell.angle_beta   90.00
_cell.angle_gamma   90.00
#
_symmetry.space_group_name_H-M   'P 1'
#
loop_
_entity.id
_entity.type
_entity.pdbx_description
1 polymer ?
#
loop_
_entity_poly.entity_id
_entity_poly.type
_entity_poly.pdbx_seq_one_letter_code
_entity_poly.pdbx_strand_id
1 'polypeptide(L)'
;MFSVLILLVVPLGCWLVVARTRRWRLIGAGVLLAAVLIGFVLSFFQLPGDLAYGLVAGYVLVATLAVVAGMIVERRAAELPAVSRRSRVAALLAVLFLVVYALVGLPLVGLSWRFAAAGPALPDQSLISPLPDGVTVHSEVGTGCGTGGCETLLTFDGSPETVDGKLREGLAGQDLKLDDHGWGCRPHPIWPERQLCAQLSTENGRAALVLSDNLAR
;
A
#
# COMPACT_ATOMS: atom_id res chain seq x y z
N MET A 1 0.41 7.33 0.94
CA MET A 1 -0.41 7.68 2.14
C MET A 1 -1.42 8.80 1.91
N PHE A 2 -1.08 9.93 1.26
CA PHE A 2 -1.98 11.09 1.16
C PHE A 2 -3.34 10.77 0.51
N SER A 3 -3.35 9.94 -0.53
CA SER A 3 -4.57 9.47 -1.22
C SER A 3 -5.51 8.70 -0.29
N VAL A 4 -4.97 7.90 0.63
CA VAL A 4 -5.76 7.10 1.60
C VAL A 4 -6.43 7.98 2.64
N LEU A 5 -5.75 9.04 3.11
CA LEU A 5 -6.33 10.02 4.04
C LEU A 5 -7.53 10.73 3.42
N ILE A 6 -7.44 11.13 2.15
CA ILE A 6 -8.57 11.74 1.43
C ILE A 6 -9.74 10.76 1.35
N LEU A 7 -9.48 9.49 1.01
CA LEU A 7 -10.51 8.46 0.96
C LEU A 7 -11.22 8.27 2.32
N LEU A 8 -10.48 8.33 3.41
CA LEU A 8 -11.00 8.11 4.76
C LEU A 8 -11.81 9.30 5.32
N VAL A 9 -11.39 10.54 5.07
CA VAL A 9 -11.99 11.73 5.72
C VAL A 9 -13.24 12.22 4.98
N VAL A 10 -13.32 11.97 3.68
CA VAL A 10 -14.39 12.52 2.84
C VAL A 10 -15.80 12.03 3.19
N PRO A 11 -16.05 10.72 3.46
CA PRO A 11 -17.36 10.26 3.93
C PRO A 11 -17.82 10.98 5.20
N LEU A 12 -16.88 11.31 6.07
CA LEU A 12 -17.11 12.04 7.32
C LEU A 12 -17.59 13.47 7.04
N GLY A 13 -16.93 14.16 6.09
CA GLY A 13 -17.36 15.47 5.60
C GLY A 13 -18.76 15.43 4.99
N CYS A 14 -19.04 14.45 4.12
CA CYS A 14 -20.36 14.27 3.52
C CYS A 14 -21.44 14.05 4.60
N TRP A 15 -21.17 13.20 5.60
CA TRP A 15 -22.10 12.94 6.70
C TRP A 15 -22.41 14.20 7.51
N LEU A 16 -21.38 15.00 7.84
CA LEU A 16 -21.56 16.23 8.61
C LEU A 16 -22.39 17.28 7.87
N VAL A 17 -22.33 17.31 6.54
CA VAL A 17 -23.13 18.22 5.70
C VAL A 17 -24.58 17.74 5.57
N VAL A 18 -24.80 16.43 5.53
CA VAL A 18 -26.13 15.85 5.32
C VAL A 18 -26.93 15.75 6.61
N ALA A 19 -26.29 15.36 7.72
CA ALA A 19 -26.94 15.13 9.00
C ALA A 19 -27.47 16.44 9.60
N ARG A 20 -28.79 16.52 9.76
CA ARG A 20 -29.50 17.72 10.24
C ARG A 20 -29.66 17.73 11.74
N THR A 21 -29.82 16.57 12.33
CA THR A 21 -30.03 16.43 13.78
C THR A 21 -28.72 16.18 14.50
N ARG A 22 -28.50 16.85 15.63
CA ARG A 22 -27.27 16.73 16.43
C ARG A 22 -27.00 15.27 16.84
N ARG A 23 -28.05 14.52 17.19
CA ARG A 23 -27.94 13.11 17.61
C ARG A 23 -27.43 12.22 16.48
N TRP A 24 -28.06 12.24 15.31
CA TRP A 24 -27.63 11.42 14.18
C TRP A 24 -26.26 11.86 13.64
N ARG A 25 -25.99 13.17 13.65
CA ARG A 25 -24.69 13.72 13.26
C ARG A 25 -23.56 13.13 14.11
N LEU A 26 -23.71 13.10 15.44
CA LEU A 26 -22.70 12.52 16.35
C LEU A 26 -22.55 11.00 16.16
N ILE A 27 -23.66 10.27 16.04
CA ILE A 27 -23.61 8.80 15.87
C ILE A 27 -22.88 8.43 14.58
N GLY A 28 -23.30 8.98 13.44
CA GLY A 28 -22.67 8.65 12.16
C GLY A 28 -21.24 9.18 12.05
N ALA A 29 -20.92 10.35 12.63
CA ALA A 29 -19.54 10.83 12.70
C ALA A 29 -18.67 9.88 13.55
N GLY A 30 -19.20 9.38 14.67
CA GLY A 30 -18.51 8.40 15.51
C GLY A 30 -18.25 7.09 14.79
N VAL A 31 -19.25 6.55 14.08
CA VAL A 31 -19.10 5.31 13.28
C VAL A 31 -18.07 5.49 12.17
N LEU A 32 -18.15 6.58 11.40
CA LEU A 32 -17.20 6.84 10.33
C LEU A 32 -15.79 7.08 10.88
N LEU A 33 -15.65 7.82 11.99
CA LEU A 33 -14.36 8.06 12.63
C LEU A 33 -13.74 6.76 13.16
N ALA A 34 -14.53 5.90 13.80
CA ALA A 34 -14.07 4.60 14.25
C ALA A 34 -13.57 3.75 13.07
N ALA A 35 -14.30 3.74 11.95
CA ALA A 35 -13.89 3.03 10.75
C ALA A 35 -12.59 3.62 10.14
N VAL A 36 -12.41 4.94 10.16
CA VAL A 36 -11.15 5.60 9.77
C VAL A 36 -9.99 5.18 10.66
N LEU A 37 -10.18 5.19 11.98
CA LEU A 37 -9.16 4.79 12.94
C LEU A 37 -8.77 3.32 12.79
N ILE A 38 -9.74 2.44 12.57
CA ILE A 38 -9.48 1.02 12.29
C ILE A 38 -8.65 0.88 11.01
N GLY A 39 -9.03 1.55 9.91
CA GLY A 39 -8.26 1.53 8.67
C GLY A 39 -6.83 2.06 8.83
N PHE A 40 -6.66 3.14 9.60
CA PHE A 40 -5.36 3.72 9.92
C PHE A 40 -4.50 2.73 10.73
N VAL A 41 -5.04 2.14 11.79
CA VAL A 41 -4.34 1.14 12.61
C VAL A 41 -3.92 -0.06 11.77
N LEU A 42 -4.82 -0.59 10.94
CA LEU A 42 -4.53 -1.73 10.06
C LEU A 42 -3.45 -1.41 9.01
N SER A 43 -3.34 -0.15 8.57
CA SER A 43 -2.28 0.27 7.65
C SER A 43 -0.87 0.26 8.28
N PHE A 44 -0.76 0.35 9.61
CA PHE A 44 0.51 0.24 10.33
C PHE A 44 1.00 -1.20 10.48
N PHE A 45 0.11 -2.18 10.43
CA PHE A 45 0.46 -3.58 10.70
C PHE A 45 1.11 -4.33 9.51
N GLN A 46 1.55 -3.62 8.46
CA GLN A 46 2.16 -4.21 7.25
C GLN A 46 1.41 -5.47 6.78
N LEU A 47 0.08 -5.38 6.72
CA LEU A 47 -0.74 -6.52 6.33
C LEU A 47 -0.38 -6.99 4.92
N PRO A 48 -0.50 -8.30 4.64
CA PRO A 48 -0.49 -8.82 3.28
C PRO A 48 -1.41 -7.96 2.42
N GLY A 49 -0.92 -7.52 1.27
CA GLY A 49 -1.62 -6.46 0.54
C GLY A 49 -3.04 -6.88 0.12
N ASP A 50 -3.26 -8.17 -0.14
CA ASP A 50 -4.56 -8.73 -0.52
C ASP A 50 -5.59 -8.53 0.60
N LEU A 51 -5.16 -8.71 1.85
CA LEU A 51 -5.95 -8.40 3.03
C LEU A 51 -6.15 -6.89 3.18
N ALA A 52 -5.11 -6.07 2.95
CA ALA A 52 -5.22 -4.61 3.02
C ALA A 52 -6.21 -4.06 1.98
N TYR A 53 -6.22 -4.61 0.76
CA TYR A 53 -7.17 -4.28 -0.28
C TYR A 53 -8.60 -4.65 0.12
N GLY A 54 -8.80 -5.87 0.62
CA GLY A 54 -10.12 -6.33 1.09
C GLY A 54 -10.69 -5.43 2.18
N LEU A 55 -9.82 -4.94 3.08
CA LEU A 55 -10.20 -4.01 4.14
C LEU A 55 -10.58 -2.62 3.60
N VAL A 56 -9.82 -2.05 2.66
CA VAL A 56 -10.15 -0.76 2.05
C VAL A 56 -11.44 -0.85 1.24
N ALA A 57 -11.61 -1.89 0.43
CA ALA A 57 -12.83 -2.11 -0.34
C ALA A 57 -14.05 -2.31 0.59
N GLY A 58 -13.89 -3.11 1.64
CA GLY A 58 -14.90 -3.30 2.68
C GLY A 58 -15.26 -1.99 3.39
N TYR A 59 -14.27 -1.17 3.74
CA TYR A 59 -14.48 0.15 4.32
C TYR A 59 -15.31 1.06 3.40
N VAL A 60 -14.95 1.16 2.11
CA VAL A 60 -15.66 2.00 1.14
C VAL A 60 -17.13 1.57 1.05
N LEU A 61 -17.38 0.26 1.00
CA LEU A 61 -18.72 -0.30 0.96
C LEU A 61 -19.50 0.02 2.25
N VAL A 62 -18.93 -0.28 3.41
CA VAL A 62 -19.59 -0.06 4.72
C VAL A 62 -19.85 1.42 4.97
N ALA A 63 -18.89 2.30 4.67
CA ALA A 63 -19.04 3.75 4.81
C ALA A 63 -20.17 4.27 3.91
N THR A 64 -20.24 3.82 2.66
CA THR A 64 -21.32 4.20 1.73
C THR A 64 -22.67 3.73 2.25
N LEU A 65 -22.78 2.47 2.67
CA LEU A 65 -24.01 1.92 3.25
C LEU A 65 -24.43 2.65 4.53
N ALA A 66 -23.48 2.98 5.40
CA ALA A 66 -23.75 3.72 6.64
C ALA A 66 -24.31 5.12 6.35
N VAL A 67 -23.74 5.84 5.37
CA VAL A 67 -24.27 7.16 4.98
C VAL A 67 -25.66 7.03 4.37
N VAL A 68 -25.90 6.05 3.48
CA VAL A 68 -27.23 5.82 2.88
C VAL A 68 -28.27 5.43 3.92
N ALA A 69 -27.95 4.49 4.81
CA ALA A 69 -28.84 4.08 5.89
C ALA A 69 -29.15 5.24 6.82
N GLY A 70 -28.14 6.03 7.19
CA GLY A 70 -28.31 7.22 8.01
C GLY A 70 -29.22 8.28 7.35
N MET A 71 -29.11 8.48 6.03
CA MET A 71 -30.02 9.34 5.27
C MET A 71 -31.47 8.83 5.28
N ILE A 72 -31.68 7.52 5.17
CA ILE A 72 -33.02 6.90 5.20
C ILE A 72 -33.62 7.03 6.60
N VAL A 73 -32.85 6.73 7.64
CA VAL A 73 -33.29 6.85 9.05
C VAL A 73 -33.63 8.29 9.38
N GLU A 74 -32.80 9.25 8.97
CA GLU A 74 -33.07 10.66 9.21
C GLU A 74 -34.31 11.14 8.45
N ARG A 75 -34.53 10.69 7.20
CA ARG A 75 -35.78 10.97 6.48
C ARG A 75 -37.02 10.39 7.16
N ARG A 76 -36.92 9.20 7.76
CA ARG A 76 -38.05 8.55 8.46
C ARG A 76 -38.31 9.17 9.83
N ALA A 77 -37.27 9.56 10.55
CA ALA A 77 -37.38 10.19 11.88
C ALA A 77 -37.79 11.66 11.80
N ALA A 78 -37.49 12.32 10.68
CA ALA A 78 -37.95 13.66 10.39
C ALA A 78 -39.40 13.60 9.86
N GLU A 79 -40.39 13.64 10.74
CA GLU A 79 -41.78 14.00 10.40
C GLU A 79 -41.90 15.50 9.98
N LEU A 80 -40.84 16.06 9.40
CA LEU A 80 -40.55 17.49 9.37
C LEU A 80 -41.00 18.17 8.07
N PRO A 81 -41.39 19.46 8.14
CA PRO A 81 -41.99 20.22 7.05
C PRO A 81 -41.05 20.42 5.86
N ALA A 82 -41.65 20.79 4.72
CA ALA A 82 -41.07 20.95 3.40
C ALA A 82 -39.54 21.16 3.39
N VAL A 83 -38.83 20.09 3.03
CA VAL A 83 -37.38 20.05 2.91
C VAL A 83 -36.87 21.25 2.10
N SER A 84 -36.09 22.14 2.72
CA SER A 84 -35.56 23.35 2.06
C SER A 84 -34.77 22.96 0.81
N ARG A 85 -34.91 23.75 -0.28
CA ARG A 85 -34.25 23.49 -1.56
C ARG A 85 -32.74 23.26 -1.39
N ARG A 86 -32.10 24.04 -0.51
CA ARG A 86 -30.67 23.93 -0.15
C ARG A 86 -30.31 22.56 0.43
N SER A 87 -31.16 22.01 1.28
CA SER A 87 -30.92 20.71 1.90
C SER A 87 -31.16 19.53 0.95
N ARG A 88 -32.03 19.69 -0.07
CA ARG A 88 -32.17 18.70 -1.16
C ARG A 88 -30.94 18.70 -2.04
N VAL A 89 -30.43 19.88 -2.40
CA VAL A 89 -29.22 20.03 -3.20
C VAL A 89 -28.01 19.44 -2.46
N ALA A 90 -27.87 19.72 -1.15
CA ALA A 90 -26.78 19.14 -0.35
C ALA A 90 -26.85 17.61 -0.28
N ALA A 91 -28.03 17.03 -0.07
CA ALA A 91 -28.21 15.57 -0.08
C ALA A 91 -27.91 14.97 -1.46
N LEU A 92 -28.38 15.61 -2.53
CA LEU A 92 -28.13 15.16 -3.90
C LEU A 92 -26.63 15.19 -4.24
N LEU A 93 -25.93 16.27 -3.86
CA LEU A 93 -24.49 16.39 -4.05
C LEU A 93 -23.72 15.35 -3.23
N ALA A 94 -24.14 15.07 -1.99
CA ALA A 94 -23.51 14.03 -1.18
C ALA A 94 -23.72 12.63 -1.78
N VAL A 95 -24.91 12.32 -2.27
CA VAL A 95 -25.19 11.04 -2.97
C VAL A 95 -24.38 10.94 -4.26
N LEU A 96 -24.40 11.99 -5.10
CA LEU A 96 -23.65 12.01 -6.35
C LEU A 96 -22.16 11.84 -6.09
N PHE A 97 -21.64 12.53 -5.06
CA PHE A 97 -20.25 12.41 -4.66
C PHE A 97 -19.93 10.99 -4.18
N LEU A 98 -20.77 10.36 -3.35
CA LEU A 98 -20.58 8.98 -2.91
C LEU A 98 -20.63 7.98 -4.08
N VAL A 99 -21.49 8.23 -5.07
CA VAL A 99 -21.56 7.41 -6.29
C VAL A 99 -20.28 7.56 -7.11
N VAL A 100 -19.81 8.80 -7.35
CA VAL A 100 -18.52 9.04 -8.03
C VAL A 100 -17.37 8.45 -7.22
N TYR A 101 -17.40 8.57 -5.90
CA TYR A 101 -16.41 8.00 -4.99
C TYR A 101 -16.38 6.48 -5.05
N ALA A 102 -17.53 5.82 -5.09
CA ALA A 102 -17.59 4.37 -5.28
C ALA A 102 -17.14 3.98 -6.70
N LEU A 103 -17.63 4.65 -7.74
CA LEU A 103 -17.35 4.32 -9.14
C LEU A 103 -15.92 4.65 -9.59
N VAL A 104 -15.26 5.63 -8.97
CA VAL A 104 -13.89 6.04 -9.32
C VAL A 104 -12.90 5.52 -8.28
N GLY A 105 -13.25 5.59 -7.00
CA GLY A 105 -12.42 5.14 -5.90
C GLY A 105 -12.21 3.62 -5.88
N LEU A 106 -13.25 2.80 -6.05
CA LEU A 106 -13.07 1.34 -6.09
C LEU A 106 -12.19 0.90 -7.27
N PRO A 107 -12.40 1.38 -8.51
CA PRO A 107 -11.50 1.04 -9.61
C PRO A 107 -10.11 1.62 -9.46
N LEU A 108 -9.93 2.84 -8.92
CA LEU A 108 -8.59 3.38 -8.66
C LEU A 108 -7.85 2.54 -7.62
N VAL A 109 -8.52 2.17 -6.53
CA VAL A 109 -7.94 1.28 -5.50
C VAL A 109 -7.62 -0.08 -6.11
N GLY A 110 -8.52 -0.65 -6.91
CA GLY A 110 -8.32 -1.92 -7.62
C GLY A 110 -7.23 -1.87 -8.69
N LEU A 111 -7.06 -0.75 -9.39
CA LEU A 111 -5.99 -0.50 -10.33
C LEU A 111 -4.66 -0.36 -9.60
N SER A 112 -4.60 0.46 -8.54
CA SER A 112 -3.39 0.55 -7.72
C SER A 112 -3.03 -0.78 -7.07
N TRP A 113 -4.03 -1.59 -6.70
CA TRP A 113 -3.84 -2.95 -6.25
C TRP A 113 -3.30 -3.84 -7.34
N ARG A 114 -3.88 -3.81 -8.54
CA ARG A 114 -3.36 -4.55 -9.69
C ARG A 114 -1.96 -4.12 -10.10
N PHE A 115 -1.62 -2.84 -10.00
CA PHE A 115 -0.26 -2.36 -10.22
C PHE A 115 0.69 -2.66 -9.07
N ALA A 116 0.18 -2.93 -7.86
CA ALA A 116 0.98 -3.44 -6.75
C ALA A 116 1.18 -4.96 -6.84
N ALA A 117 0.14 -5.70 -7.26
CA ALA A 117 0.13 -7.15 -7.38
C ALA A 117 0.73 -7.67 -8.70
N ALA A 118 0.61 -6.88 -9.77
CA ALA A 118 1.38 -7.01 -11.02
C ALA A 118 2.56 -6.02 -11.04
N GLY A 119 2.81 -5.35 -9.91
CA GLY A 119 4.02 -4.57 -9.69
C GLY A 119 5.23 -5.48 -9.61
N PRO A 120 6.45 -4.91 -9.54
CA PRO A 120 7.65 -5.70 -9.35
C PRO A 120 7.42 -6.66 -8.19
N ALA A 121 7.64 -7.96 -8.41
CA ALA A 121 7.66 -8.87 -7.27
C ALA A 121 8.78 -8.40 -6.34
N LEU A 122 8.61 -8.60 -5.02
CA LEU A 122 9.73 -8.46 -4.10
C LEU A 122 10.88 -9.32 -4.66
N PRO A 123 12.05 -8.73 -4.94
CA PRO A 123 13.15 -9.49 -5.49
C PRO A 123 13.53 -10.55 -4.47
N ASP A 124 13.55 -11.81 -4.85
CA ASP A 124 13.88 -12.90 -3.95
C ASP A 124 15.31 -13.40 -4.18
N GLN A 125 15.79 -14.28 -3.30
CA GLN A 125 17.12 -14.89 -3.48
C GLN A 125 17.27 -15.67 -4.80
N SER A 126 16.17 -16.09 -5.45
CA SER A 126 16.25 -16.85 -6.70
C SER A 126 16.82 -16.01 -7.84
N LEU A 127 16.67 -14.67 -7.76
CA LEU A 127 17.21 -13.72 -8.73
C LEU A 127 18.75 -13.59 -8.68
N ILE A 128 19.40 -14.13 -7.65
CA ILE A 128 20.86 -14.19 -7.53
C ILE A 128 21.36 -15.64 -7.43
N SER A 129 20.51 -16.61 -7.75
CA SER A 129 20.87 -18.03 -7.75
C SER A 129 21.66 -18.40 -9.02
N PRO A 130 22.67 -19.29 -8.93
CA PRO A 130 23.15 -19.96 -7.72
C PRO A 130 24.01 -19.03 -6.83
N LEU A 131 23.91 -19.20 -5.52
CA LEU A 131 24.80 -18.54 -4.57
C LEU A 131 26.20 -19.18 -4.60
N PRO A 132 27.27 -18.40 -4.32
CA PRO A 132 28.63 -18.93 -4.22
C PRO A 132 28.77 -20.00 -3.14
N ASP A 133 29.70 -20.93 -3.33
CA ASP A 133 29.95 -22.02 -2.39
C ASP A 133 30.27 -21.50 -0.97
N GLY A 134 29.56 -22.04 0.01
CA GLY A 134 29.70 -21.66 1.41
C GLY A 134 29.12 -20.29 1.76
N VAL A 135 28.26 -19.72 0.91
CA VAL A 135 27.38 -18.58 1.24
C VAL A 135 25.96 -19.11 1.44
N THR A 136 25.40 -18.91 2.63
CA THR A 136 24.02 -19.27 2.95
C THR A 136 23.24 -18.05 3.40
N VAL A 137 22.02 -17.90 2.91
CA VAL A 137 21.11 -16.84 3.36
C VAL A 137 20.63 -17.19 4.76
N HIS A 138 20.93 -16.33 5.71
CA HIS A 138 20.45 -16.40 7.08
C HIS A 138 19.01 -15.95 7.19
N SER A 139 18.69 -14.80 6.58
CA SER A 139 17.34 -14.24 6.57
C SER A 139 17.06 -13.50 5.28
N GLU A 140 15.81 -13.56 4.85
CA GLU A 140 15.27 -12.79 3.72
C GLU A 140 14.07 -11.99 4.21
N VAL A 141 14.17 -10.66 4.14
CA VAL A 141 13.14 -9.74 4.64
C VAL A 141 12.80 -8.75 3.54
N GLY A 142 11.57 -8.84 3.00
CA GLY A 142 11.04 -7.81 2.11
C GLY A 142 10.90 -6.49 2.86
N THR A 143 11.60 -5.45 2.44
CA THR A 143 11.54 -4.12 3.07
C THR A 143 10.36 -3.30 2.55
N GLY A 144 9.77 -3.72 1.43
CA GLY A 144 8.50 -3.24 0.90
C GLY A 144 8.61 -2.78 -0.54
N CYS A 145 7.50 -2.25 -1.05
CA CYS A 145 7.37 -1.75 -2.42
C CYS A 145 6.95 -0.29 -2.41
N GLY A 146 7.70 0.54 -3.13
CA GLY A 146 7.43 1.96 -3.32
C GLY A 146 7.12 2.30 -4.78
N THR A 147 6.98 3.59 -5.07
CA THR A 147 6.75 4.11 -6.44
C THR A 147 7.94 3.92 -7.39
N GLY A 148 9.12 3.55 -6.88
CA GLY A 148 10.33 3.33 -7.68
C GLY A 148 10.71 1.87 -7.90
N GLY A 149 10.25 0.96 -7.04
CA GLY A 149 10.69 -0.43 -7.01
C GLY A 149 10.28 -1.16 -5.74
N CYS A 150 10.58 -2.46 -5.69
CA CYS A 150 10.52 -3.26 -4.47
C CYS A 150 11.93 -3.59 -4.01
N GLU A 151 12.10 -3.71 -2.70
CA GLU A 151 13.37 -4.01 -2.06
C GLU A 151 13.26 -5.21 -1.12
N THR A 152 14.31 -6.01 -1.10
CA THR A 152 14.47 -7.14 -0.19
C THR A 152 15.87 -7.12 0.40
N LEU A 153 15.95 -7.29 1.72
CA LEU A 153 17.19 -7.42 2.46
C LEU A 153 17.50 -8.90 2.66
N LEU A 154 18.64 -9.35 2.12
CA LEU A 154 19.22 -10.66 2.37
C LEU A 154 20.36 -10.50 3.38
N THR A 155 20.32 -11.23 4.49
CA THR A 155 21.48 -11.35 5.39
C THR A 155 22.07 -12.75 5.28
N PHE A 156 23.37 -12.87 5.47
CA PHE A 156 24.10 -14.12 5.24
C PHE A 156 24.80 -14.62 6.50
N ASP A 157 25.00 -15.94 6.59
CA ASP A 157 25.82 -16.53 7.63
C ASP A 157 27.32 -16.40 7.30
N GLY A 158 28.14 -16.12 8.33
CA GLY A 158 29.60 -16.04 8.21
C GLY A 158 30.18 -14.66 8.50
N SER A 159 31.50 -14.53 8.33
CA SER A 159 32.20 -13.24 8.45
C SER A 159 31.83 -12.33 7.28
N PRO A 160 31.48 -11.05 7.51
CA PRO A 160 31.18 -10.09 6.45
C PRO A 160 32.27 -10.03 5.38
N GLU A 161 33.54 -9.99 5.77
CA GLU A 161 34.67 -9.87 4.85
C GLU A 161 34.74 -11.05 3.86
N THR A 162 34.54 -12.27 4.37
CA THR A 162 34.58 -13.49 3.56
C THR A 162 33.36 -13.59 2.65
N VAL A 163 32.18 -13.26 3.17
CA VAL A 163 30.93 -13.33 2.42
C VAL A 163 30.90 -12.26 1.33
N ASP A 164 31.32 -11.04 1.64
CA ASP A 164 31.33 -9.92 0.70
C ASP A 164 32.22 -10.20 -0.52
N GLY A 165 33.42 -10.74 -0.29
CA GLY A 165 34.33 -11.12 -1.37
C GLY A 165 33.70 -12.18 -2.30
N LYS A 166 33.11 -13.22 -1.71
CA LYS A 166 32.43 -14.29 -2.46
C LYS A 166 31.21 -13.77 -3.22
N LEU A 167 30.40 -12.92 -2.59
CA LEU A 167 29.22 -12.33 -3.22
C LEU A 167 29.62 -11.45 -4.40
N ARG A 168 30.64 -10.60 -4.26
CA ARG A 168 31.14 -9.77 -5.37
C ARG A 168 31.58 -10.63 -6.56
N GLU A 169 32.33 -11.70 -6.30
CA GLU A 169 32.76 -12.63 -7.35
C GLU A 169 31.58 -13.36 -8.00
N GLY A 170 30.68 -13.92 -7.19
CA GLY A 170 29.50 -14.65 -7.67
C GLY A 170 28.53 -13.79 -8.48
N LEU A 171 28.22 -12.59 -7.99
CA LEU A 171 27.32 -11.65 -8.66
C LEU A 171 27.93 -11.13 -9.96
N ALA A 172 29.25 -10.89 -10.00
CA ALA A 172 29.94 -10.53 -11.22
C ALA A 172 29.85 -11.63 -12.30
N GLY A 173 29.83 -12.91 -11.90
CA GLY A 173 29.57 -14.05 -12.78
C GLY A 173 28.14 -14.11 -13.33
N GLN A 174 27.19 -13.37 -12.74
CA GLN A 174 25.79 -13.26 -13.16
C GLN A 174 25.48 -11.91 -13.84
N ASP A 175 26.52 -11.22 -14.33
CA ASP A 175 26.47 -9.89 -14.92
C ASP A 175 25.97 -8.78 -13.97
N LEU A 176 25.94 -9.03 -12.66
CA LEU A 176 25.63 -8.03 -11.63
C LEU A 176 26.92 -7.55 -10.95
N LYS A 177 27.67 -6.69 -11.65
CA LYS A 177 28.95 -6.18 -11.15
C LYS A 177 28.72 -5.05 -10.16
N LEU A 178 29.22 -5.23 -8.94
CA LEU A 178 29.18 -4.23 -7.89
C LEU A 178 30.41 -3.31 -7.97
N ASP A 179 30.22 -2.01 -7.81
CA ASP A 179 31.28 -1.01 -7.72
C ASP A 179 32.01 -1.07 -6.37
N ASP A 180 33.00 -0.20 -6.16
CA ASP A 180 33.78 -0.15 -4.92
C ASP A 180 32.91 0.13 -3.68
N HIS A 181 31.76 0.78 -3.85
CA HIS A 181 30.78 1.06 -2.79
C HIS A 181 29.80 -0.11 -2.56
N GLY A 182 29.92 -1.19 -3.34
CA GLY A 182 29.07 -2.36 -3.23
C GLY A 182 27.75 -2.25 -4.00
N TRP A 183 27.60 -1.27 -4.88
CA TRP A 183 26.37 -1.05 -5.65
C TRP A 183 26.54 -1.46 -7.11
N GLY A 184 25.52 -2.09 -7.69
CA GLY A 184 25.51 -2.42 -9.11
C GLY A 184 24.11 -2.76 -9.62
N CYS A 185 23.92 -2.69 -10.93
CA CYS A 185 22.66 -3.04 -11.58
C CYS A 185 22.88 -3.91 -12.82
N ARG A 186 21.88 -4.72 -13.15
CA ARG A 186 21.77 -5.45 -14.41
C ARG A 186 20.34 -5.38 -14.95
N PRO A 187 20.10 -5.64 -16.24
CA PRO A 187 18.75 -5.82 -16.76
C PRO A 187 17.99 -6.91 -15.98
N HIS A 188 16.72 -6.67 -15.66
CA HIS A 188 15.93 -7.64 -14.91
C HIS A 188 15.67 -8.89 -15.78
N PRO A 189 15.87 -10.12 -15.26
CA PRO A 189 15.82 -11.34 -16.08
C PRO A 189 14.41 -11.65 -16.63
N ILE A 190 13.37 -11.16 -15.96
CA ILE A 190 11.96 -11.42 -16.31
C ILE A 190 11.30 -10.19 -16.96
N TRP A 191 11.77 -8.98 -16.65
CA TRP A 191 11.09 -7.72 -16.96
C TRP A 191 12.06 -6.76 -17.65
N PRO A 192 12.21 -6.81 -19.00
CA PRO A 192 13.28 -6.10 -19.71
C PRO A 192 13.23 -4.57 -19.58
N GLU A 193 12.08 -4.00 -19.23
CA GLU A 193 11.89 -2.58 -18.93
C GLU A 193 12.41 -2.17 -17.53
N ARG A 194 12.95 -3.12 -16.76
CA ARG A 194 13.41 -2.93 -15.39
C ARG A 194 14.86 -3.35 -15.20
N GLN A 195 15.44 -2.93 -14.09
CA GLN A 195 16.80 -3.26 -13.67
C GLN A 195 16.78 -3.85 -12.28
N LEU A 196 17.44 -5.01 -12.13
CA LEU A 196 17.77 -5.57 -10.83
C LEU A 196 19.06 -4.93 -10.34
N CYS A 197 18.97 -4.16 -9.26
CA CYS A 197 20.12 -3.57 -8.60
C CYS A 197 20.37 -4.25 -7.26
N ALA A 198 21.65 -4.34 -6.89
CA ALA A 198 22.09 -4.87 -5.62
C ALA A 198 23.00 -3.86 -4.90
N GLN A 199 22.87 -3.80 -3.59
CA GLN A 199 23.76 -3.03 -2.71
C GLN A 199 24.25 -3.91 -1.58
N LEU A 200 25.56 -4.13 -1.54
CA LEU A 200 26.23 -4.83 -0.46
C LEU A 200 26.53 -3.87 0.68
N SER A 201 26.26 -4.30 1.91
CA SER A 201 26.49 -3.53 3.13
C SER A 201 26.76 -4.47 4.30
N THR A 202 27.18 -3.93 5.44
CA THR A 202 27.30 -4.70 6.68
C THR A 202 26.25 -4.21 7.66
N GLU A 203 25.41 -5.11 8.15
CA GLU A 203 24.36 -4.80 9.12
C GLU A 203 24.47 -5.73 10.33
N ASN A 204 24.53 -5.15 11.54
CA ASN A 204 24.65 -5.90 12.80
C ASN A 204 25.81 -6.91 12.82
N GLY A 205 26.93 -6.57 12.17
CA GLY A 205 28.12 -7.44 12.08
C GLY A 205 27.99 -8.61 11.11
N ARG A 206 27.01 -8.58 10.19
CA ARG A 206 26.81 -9.58 9.13
C ARG A 206 26.82 -8.92 7.76
N ALA A 207 27.21 -9.68 6.74
CA ALA A 207 27.03 -9.27 5.36
C ALA A 207 25.53 -9.18 5.03
N ALA A 208 25.15 -8.10 4.38
CA ALA A 208 23.79 -7.79 3.98
C ALA A 208 23.78 -7.36 2.51
N LEU A 209 22.86 -7.91 1.72
CA LEU A 209 22.64 -7.55 0.32
C LEU A 209 21.22 -7.04 0.17
N VAL A 210 21.07 -5.76 -0.17
CA VAL A 210 19.79 -5.18 -0.55
C VAL A 210 19.60 -5.43 -2.04
N LEU A 211 18.61 -6.22 -2.40
CA LEU A 211 18.15 -6.37 -3.78
C LEU A 211 17.01 -5.40 -4.03
N SER A 212 17.04 -4.71 -5.17
CA SER A 212 16.03 -3.74 -5.57
C SER A 212 15.67 -3.92 -7.04
N ASP A 213 14.38 -3.87 -7.36
CA ASP A 213 13.89 -3.90 -8.74
C ASP A 213 13.39 -2.50 -9.15
N ASN A 214 14.20 -1.79 -9.93
CA ASN A 214 13.96 -0.40 -10.33
C ASN A 214 13.55 -0.29 -11.80
N LEU A 215 12.80 0.76 -12.15
CA LEU A 215 12.58 1.11 -13.56
C LEU A 215 13.91 1.49 -14.22
N ALA A 216 14.17 0.96 -15.41
CA ALA A 216 15.33 1.36 -16.20
C ALA A 216 15.21 2.86 -16.55
N ARG A 217 16.27 3.64 -16.31
CA ARG A 217 16.34 5.05 -16.68
C ARG A 217 16.77 5.23 -18.13
#